data_AF-A0A7J4VB98-F1
#
_entry.id   AF-A0A7J4VB98-F1
#
_cell.length_a   1.000
_cell.length_b   1.000
_cell.length_c   1.000
_cell.angle_alpha   90.00
_cell.angle_beta   90.00
_cell.angle_gamma   90.00
#
_symmetry.space_group_name_H-M   'P 1'
#
loop_
_entity.id
_entity.type
_entity.pdbx_description
1 polymer ?
#
loop_
_entity_poly.entity_id
_entity_poly.type
_entity_poly.pdbx_seq_one_letter_code
_entity_poly.pdbx_strand_id
1 'polypeptide(L)' 'MQIGAYSTFDKAKKFRVSIKSKINEEIFVSFDQRTSLYVVRLRPRDSRPEAEELRAKLRSQKEFSDAFILTIEI' A
#
# COMPACT_ATOMS: atom_id res chain seq x y z
N MET A 1 3.74 -3.37 -3.04
CA MET A 1 3.86 -2.70 -1.72
C MET A 1 2.48 -2.59 -1.09
N GLN A 2 2.28 -2.99 0.15
CA GLN A 2 1.04 -2.72 0.91
C GLN A 2 1.32 -1.62 1.93
N ILE A 3 0.45 -0.62 1.95
CA ILE A 3 0.60 0.60 2.74
C ILE A 3 -0.57 0.84 3.71
N GLY A 4 -1.55 -0.06 3.70
CA GLY A 4 -2.67 -0.04 4.64
C GLY A 4 -3.56 -1.26 4.49
N ALA A 5 -4.29 -1.60 5.54
CA ALA A 5 -5.32 -2.64 5.55
C ALA A 5 -6.45 -2.20 6.47
N TYR A 6 -7.70 -2.31 6.01
CA TYR A 6 -8.86 -1.78 6.70
C TYR A 6 -10.01 -2.76 6.69
N SER A 7 -10.80 -2.77 7.77
CA SER A 7 -11.96 -3.65 7.89
C SER A 7 -13.15 -3.26 6.99
N THR A 8 -13.14 -2.06 6.41
CA THR A 8 -14.20 -1.60 5.51
C THR A 8 -13.63 -0.88 4.29
N PHE A 9 -14.35 -0.98 3.16
CA PHE A 9 -13.98 -0.30 1.92
C PHE A 9 -13.89 1.22 2.10
N ASP A 10 -14.84 1.81 2.85
CA ASP A 10 -14.86 3.26 3.09
C ASP A 10 -13.63 3.76 3.84
N LYS A 11 -13.13 3.00 4.82
CA LYS A 11 -11.88 3.34 5.52
C LYS A 11 -10.69 3.29 4.58
N ALA A 12 -10.59 2.24 3.75
CA ALA A 12 -9.54 2.13 2.74
C ALA A 12 -9.60 3.26 1.69
N LYS A 13 -10.81 3.61 1.24
CA LYS A 13 -11.03 4.71 0.29
C LYS A 13 -10.68 6.06 0.90
N LYS A 14 -11.08 6.33 2.14
CA LYS A 14 -10.71 7.55 2.88
C LYS A 14 -9.20 7.68 3.00
N PHE A 15 -8.51 6.60 3.38
CA PHE A 15 -7.05 6.59 3.43
C PHE A 15 -6.41 6.86 2.06
N ARG A 16 -6.87 6.18 1.00
CA ARG A 16 -6.39 6.44 -0.37
C ARG A 16 -6.54 7.91 -0.77
N VAL A 17 -7.66 8.54 -0.45
CA VAL A 17 -7.90 9.96 -0.76
C VAL A 17 -6.97 10.86 0.06
N SER A 18 -6.76 10.59 1.36
CA SER A 18 -5.93 11.44 2.23
C SER A 18 -4.45 11.45 1.87
N ILE A 19 -3.97 10.41 1.18
CA ILE A 19 -2.56 10.28 0.79
C ILE A 19 -2.29 10.59 -0.69
N LYS A 20 -3.33 10.76 -1.52
CA LYS A 20 -3.19 10.90 -2.97
C LYS A 20 -2.30 12.09 -3.38
N SER A 21 -2.30 13.16 -2.60
CA SER A 21 -1.43 14.34 -2.84
C SER A 21 -0.02 14.20 -2.26
N LYS A 22 0.25 13.17 -1.46
CA LYS A 22 1.53 12.97 -0.75
C LYS A 22 2.48 12.04 -1.49
N ILE A 23 1.95 11.22 -2.40
CA ILE A 23 2.74 10.28 -3.20
C ILE A 23 2.34 10.38 -4.67
N ASN A 24 3.34 10.43 -5.55
CA ASN A 24 3.14 10.34 -7.00
C ASN A 24 3.15 8.88 -7.43
N GLU A 25 2.24 8.09 -6.87
CA GLU A 25 2.15 6.64 -7.08
C GLU A 25 0.70 6.26 -7.38
N GLU A 26 0.54 5.23 -8.20
CA GLU A 26 -0.78 4.65 -8.43
C GLU A 26 -1.19 3.80 -7.22
N ILE A 27 -2.37 4.11 -6.66
CA ILE A 27 -2.90 3.49 -5.44
C ILE A 27 -4.14 2.67 -5.75
N PHE A 28 -4.08 1.39 -5.40
CA PHE A 28 -5.12 0.39 -5.58
C PHE A 28 -5.75 0.01 -4.24
N VAL A 29 -7.06 -0.22 -4.24
CA VAL A 29 -7.79 -0.82 -3.14
C VAL A 29 -8.38 -2.14 -3.64
N SER A 30 -8.08 -3.24 -2.97
CA SER A 30 -8.67 -4.54 -3.25
C SER A 30 -9.09 -5.24 -1.97
N PHE A 31 -10.01 -6.19 -2.07
CA PHE A 31 -10.38 -7.04 -0.94
C PHE A 31 -9.48 -8.27 -0.93
N ASP A 32 -8.75 -8.48 0.16
CA ASP A 32 -7.94 -9.68 0.40
C ASP A 32 -8.79 -10.72 1.13
N GLN A 33 -9.23 -11.76 0.42
CA GLN A 33 -10.08 -12.81 0.96
C GLN A 33 -9.44 -13.55 2.14
N ARG A 34 -8.11 -13.71 2.15
CA ARG A 34 -7.40 -14.44 3.21
C ARG A 34 -7.48 -13.74 4.55
N THR A 35 -7.39 -12.40 4.54
CA THR A 35 -7.43 -11.60 5.76
C THR A 35 -8.81 -10.98 6.01
N SER A 36 -9.73 -11.06 5.04
CA SER A 36 -11.02 -10.36 5.04
C SER A 36 -10.86 -8.84 5.23
N LEU A 37 -9.79 -8.26 4.68
CA LEU A 37 -9.49 -6.83 4.77
C LEU A 37 -9.45 -6.19 3.39
N TYR A 38 -9.80 -4.90 3.36
CA TYR A 38 -9.54 -4.02 2.23
C TYR A 38 -8.10 -3.52 2.31
N VAL A 39 -7.25 -4.05 1.45
CA VAL A 39 -5.83 -3.72 1.39
C VAL A 39 -5.61 -2.56 0.43
N VAL A 40 -4.73 -1.64 0.83
CA VAL A 40 -4.30 -0.50 0.04
C VAL A 40 -2.89 -0.75 -0.43
N ARG A 41 -2.70 -0.83 -1.74
CA ARG A 41 -1.44 -1.22 -2.37
C ARG A 41 -1.00 -0.20 -3.40
N LEU A 42 0.30 -0.11 -3.60
CA LEU A 42 0.88 0.62 -4.72
C LEU A 42 1.11 -0.33 -5.89
N ARG A 43 1.35 0.22 -7.08
CA ARG A 43 1.78 -0.54 -8.25
C ARG A 43 2.93 -1.51 -7.88
N PRO A 44 2.91 -2.76 -8.38
CA PRO A 44 4.02 -3.68 -8.21
C PRO A 44 5.36 -3.09 -8.69
N ARG A 45 6.46 -3.69 -8.23
CA ARG A 45 7.82 -3.43 -8.71
C ARG A 45 8.37 -4.73 -9.27
N ASP A 46 9.18 -4.60 -10.30
CA ASP A 46 9.71 -5.75 -11.04
C ASP A 46 10.83 -6.45 -10.27
N SER A 47 11.45 -5.71 -9.33
CA SER A 47 12.56 -6.21 -8.52
C SER A 47 12.37 -5.93 -7.03
N ARG A 48 12.93 -6.82 -6.20
CA ARG A 48 12.99 -6.61 -4.75
C ARG A 48 13.77 -5.35 -4.34
N PRO A 49 14.93 -5.03 -4.94
CA PRO A 49 15.66 -3.79 -4.65
C PRO A 49 14.80 -2.53 -4.85
N GLU A 50 14.08 -2.41 -5.95
CA GLU A 50 13.17 -1.26 -6.17
C GLU A 50 12.07 -1.17 -5.12
N ALA A 51 11.53 -2.33 -4.70
CA ALA A 51 10.52 -2.37 -3.65
C ALA A 51 11.09 -1.92 -2.29
N GLU A 52 12.34 -2.28 -1.98
CA GLU A 52 13.04 -1.88 -0.76
C GLU A 52 13.33 -0.37 -0.73
N GLU A 53 13.82 0.20 -1.83
CA GLU A 53 14.03 1.65 -1.97
C GLU A 53 12.73 2.43 -1.77
N LEU A 54 11.65 1.98 -2.40
CA LEU A 54 10.32 2.58 -2.22
C LEU A 54 9.85 2.47 -0.77
N ARG A 55 10.05 1.32 -0.11
CA ARG A 55 9.68 1.13 1.29
C ARG A 55 10.41 2.10 2.20
N ALA A 56 11.72 2.24 2.01
CA ALA A 56 12.55 3.16 2.79
C ALA A 56 12.06 4.61 2.65
N LYS A 57 11.80 5.04 1.42
CA LYS A 57 11.22 6.37 1.15
C LYS A 57 9.85 6.55 1.82
N LEU A 58 8.96 5.57 1.72
CA LEU A 58 7.62 5.64 2.32
C LEU A 58 7.69 5.71 3.85
N ARG A 59 8.45 4.82 4.50
CA ARG A 59 8.53 4.74 5.96
C ARG A 59 9.14 5.97 6.63
N SER A 60 9.80 6.86 5.87
CA SER A 60 10.19 8.19 6.36
C SER A 60 8.98 9.08 6.68
N GLN A 61 7.80 8.77 6.13
CA GLN A 61 6.55 9.46 6.41
C GLN A 61 5.72 8.65 7.41
N LYS A 62 5.27 9.29 8.48
CA LYS A 62 4.55 8.65 9.60
C LYS A 62 3.33 7.83 9.15
N GLU A 63 2.66 8.25 8.08
CA GLU A 63 1.46 7.61 7.54
C GLU A 63 1.72 6.25 6.88
N PHE A 64 2.99 5.95 6.59
CA PHE A 64 3.41 4.73 5.92
C PHE A 64 4.45 3.94 6.73
N SER A 65 4.52 4.16 8.06
CA SER A 65 5.47 3.46 8.94
C SER A 65 5.37 1.94 8.81
N ASP A 66 4.16 1.45 8.56
CA ASP A 66 3.84 0.02 8.52
C ASP A 66 3.86 -0.53 7.08
N ALA A 67 4.33 0.26 6.09
CA ALA A 67 4.42 -0.19 4.72
C ALA A 67 5.32 -1.43 4.60
N PHE A 68 4.89 -2.46 3.88
CA PHE A 68 5.67 -3.68 3.70
C PHE A 68 5.59 -4.27 2.29
N ILE A 69 6.63 -5.00 1.94
CA ILE A 69 6.76 -5.68 0.65
C ILE A 69 6.01 -7.01 0.76
N LEU A 70 5.15 -7.26 -0.22
CA LEU A 70 4.57 -8.57 -0.46
C LEU A 70 5.03 -9.05 -1.84
N THR A 71 5.36 -10.33 -1.93
CA THR A 71 5.50 -11.01 -3.21
C THR A 71 4.10 -11.36 -3.70
N ILE A 72 3.79 -11.03 -4.94
CA ILE A 72 2.56 -11.46 -5.60
C ILE A 72 2.99 -12.59 -6.52
N GLU A 73 2.53 -13.81 -6.23
CA GLU A 73 2.59 -14.90 -7.19
C GLU A 73 1.46 -14.65 -8.19
N ILE A 74 1.81 -14.48 -9.45
CA ILE A 74 0.88 -14.28 -10.57
C ILE A 74 0.52 -15.65 -11.14
#